data_AF-A0A914J704-F1
#
_entry.id   AF-A0A914J704-F1
#
_cell.length_a   1.000
_cell.length_b   1.000
_cell.length_c   1.000
_cell.angle_alpha   90.00
_cell.angle_beta   90.00
_cell.angle_gamma   90.00
#
_symmetry.space_group_name_H-M   'P 1'
#
loop_
_entity.id
_entity.type
_entity.pdbx_description
1 polymer ?
#
loop_
_entity_poly.entity_id
_entity_poly.type
_entity_poly.pdbx_seq_one_letter_code
_entity_poly.pdbx_strand_id
1 'polypeptide(L)'
;MFLRTAEWFVTNQDEQGGWSVPVMRSIADNKLILQAGWHSAMAQGHGLSVLTRAFHMTKDVRFVKAGQRALKLFKLSPKDGGITNKLFDKYDWYEEYPTTPGSFVLNGFMYSLIGLYDFSTLENSGNESKILFENGLNSLRTFLPLYDSGSGSVYDLRHLGLKSAPNMARWDYHAVHIYLLKWLETITGDRFLGQVADRWIGYAQGKRAKHN
;
A
#
# COMPACT_ATOMS: atom_id res chain seq x y z
N MET A 1 -5.66 6.15 -24.52
CA MET A 1 -5.55 4.97 -23.62
C MET A 1 -5.74 5.38 -22.16
N PHE A 2 -4.91 6.27 -21.60
CA PHE A 2 -5.00 6.72 -20.20
C PHE A 2 -6.39 7.20 -19.73
N LEU A 3 -7.03 8.14 -20.43
CA LEU A 3 -8.34 8.66 -20.00
C LEU A 3 -9.45 7.60 -20.02
N ARG A 4 -9.35 6.56 -20.85
CA ARG A 4 -10.30 5.43 -20.82
C ARG A 4 -10.15 4.63 -19.52
N THR A 5 -8.93 4.46 -19.03
CA THR A 5 -8.67 3.83 -17.72
C THR A 5 -9.21 4.70 -16.59
N ALA A 6 -9.00 6.02 -16.65
CA ALA A 6 -9.55 6.93 -15.64
C ALA A 6 -11.09 6.91 -15.59
N GLU A 7 -11.75 6.89 -16.75
CA GLU A 7 -13.21 6.76 -16.82
C GLU A 7 -13.70 5.40 -16.32
N TRP A 8 -12.95 4.32 -16.57
CA TRP A 8 -13.25 3.02 -15.98
C TRP A 8 -13.28 3.08 -14.45
N PHE A 9 -12.29 3.74 -13.82
CA PHE A 9 -12.26 3.92 -12.37
C PHE A 9 -13.46 4.70 -11.84
N VAL A 10 -13.95 5.72 -12.55
CA VAL A 10 -15.16 6.47 -12.14
C VAL A 10 -16.42 5.59 -12.27
N THR A 11 -16.56 4.89 -13.39
CA THR A 11 -17.77 4.14 -13.75
C THR A 11 -17.92 2.80 -13.04
N ASN A 12 -16.83 2.22 -12.54
CA ASN A 12 -16.81 0.91 -11.88
C ASN A 12 -16.50 1.00 -10.38
N GLN A 13 -16.53 2.21 -9.80
CA GLN A 13 -16.40 2.37 -8.35
C GLN A 13 -17.71 1.98 -7.66
N ASP A 14 -17.66 0.99 -6.78
CA ASP A 14 -18.83 0.53 -6.04
C ASP A 14 -19.34 1.56 -5.02
N GLU A 15 -20.48 1.30 -4.38
CA GLU A 15 -21.13 2.20 -3.43
C GLU A 15 -20.25 2.52 -2.20
N GLN A 16 -19.39 1.59 -1.80
CA GLN A 16 -18.46 1.72 -0.67
C GLN A 16 -17.27 2.64 -1.01
N GLY A 17 -17.07 2.95 -2.29
CA GLY A 17 -15.98 3.79 -2.79
C GLY A 17 -14.78 2.97 -3.28
N GLY A 18 -14.90 1.65 -3.33
CA GLY A 18 -13.82 0.76 -3.76
C GLY A 18 -13.96 0.25 -5.19
N TRP A 19 -12.94 -0.49 -5.60
CA TRP A 19 -12.98 -1.35 -6.77
C TRP A 19 -12.83 -2.80 -6.31
N SER A 20 -13.96 -3.48 -6.16
CA SER A 20 -14.01 -4.82 -5.60
C SER A 20 -13.39 -5.85 -6.54
N VAL A 21 -12.68 -6.82 -5.96
CA VAL A 21 -12.05 -7.91 -6.70
C VAL A 21 -13.06 -9.05 -6.83
N PRO A 22 -13.51 -9.41 -8.05
CA PRO A 22 -14.65 -10.32 -8.24
C PRO A 22 -14.29 -11.80 -8.06
N VAL A 23 -13.09 -12.11 -7.57
CA VAL A 23 -12.58 -13.47 -7.41
C VAL A 23 -12.10 -13.69 -5.98
N MET A 24 -12.34 -14.91 -5.49
CA MET A 24 -11.79 -15.36 -4.23
C MET A 24 -10.26 -15.39 -4.30
N ARG A 25 -9.61 -15.02 -3.19
CA ARG A 25 -8.15 -15.10 -3.05
C ARG A 25 -7.80 -15.96 -1.85
N SER A 26 -6.98 -16.98 -2.08
CA SER A 26 -6.36 -17.79 -1.02
C SER A 26 -4.89 -17.43 -0.86
N ILE A 27 -4.45 -17.32 0.39
CA ILE A 27 -3.09 -16.91 0.79
C ILE A 27 -2.60 -17.88 1.88
N ALA A 28 -1.28 -18.12 1.88
CA ALA A 28 -0.59 -18.96 2.88
C ALA A 28 -1.19 -20.38 2.97
N ASP A 29 -1.22 -21.09 1.84
CA ASP A 29 -1.73 -22.47 1.75
C ASP A 29 -3.15 -22.62 2.32
N ASN A 30 -4.08 -21.74 1.89
CA ASN A 30 -5.48 -21.69 2.33
C ASN A 30 -5.72 -21.30 3.79
N LYS A 31 -4.71 -20.80 4.51
CA LYS A 31 -4.89 -20.32 5.90
C LYS A 31 -5.60 -18.96 5.97
N LEU A 32 -5.49 -18.15 4.92
CA LEU A 32 -6.12 -16.83 4.82
C LEU A 32 -6.94 -16.78 3.53
N ILE A 33 -8.26 -16.61 3.66
CA ILE A 33 -9.18 -16.62 2.53
C ILE A 33 -9.94 -15.29 2.48
N LEU A 34 -9.93 -14.65 1.31
CA LEU A 34 -10.76 -13.51 0.99
C LEU A 34 -11.82 -13.95 -0.01
N GLN A 35 -13.09 -13.78 0.36
CA GLN A 35 -14.22 -14.05 -0.54
C GLN A 35 -14.29 -12.99 -1.64
N ALA A 36 -14.84 -13.35 -2.80
CA ALA A 36 -15.06 -12.40 -3.89
C ALA A 36 -15.81 -11.15 -3.40
N GLY A 37 -15.40 -9.98 -3.88
CA GLY A 37 -15.90 -8.68 -3.43
C GLY A 37 -14.94 -7.92 -2.50
N TRP A 38 -13.79 -8.49 -2.15
CA TRP A 38 -12.78 -7.84 -1.31
C TRP A 38 -12.11 -6.65 -2.01
N HIS A 39 -11.59 -5.69 -1.23
CA HIS A 39 -10.86 -4.51 -1.71
C HIS A 39 -9.38 -4.57 -1.38
N SER A 40 -8.56 -3.85 -2.14
CA SER A 40 -7.10 -3.80 -1.93
C SER A 40 -6.62 -2.37 -1.73
N ALA A 41 -5.80 -2.11 -0.72
CA ALA A 41 -5.15 -0.81 -0.55
C ALA A 41 -4.28 -0.43 -1.75
N MET A 42 -3.66 -1.41 -2.40
CA MET A 42 -2.88 -1.18 -3.63
C MET A 42 -3.78 -0.74 -4.79
N ALA A 43 -4.94 -1.39 -4.96
CA ALA A 43 -5.93 -0.99 -5.96
C ALA A 43 -6.47 0.42 -5.69
N GLN A 44 -6.78 0.72 -4.42
CA GLN A 44 -7.23 2.06 -4.02
C GLN A 44 -6.16 3.12 -4.30
N GLY A 45 -4.89 2.84 -3.95
CA GLY A 45 -3.77 3.72 -4.22
C GLY A 45 -3.56 4.01 -5.71
N HIS A 46 -3.55 2.97 -6.55
CA HIS A 46 -3.46 3.14 -8.00
C HIS A 46 -4.64 3.93 -8.57
N GLY A 47 -5.86 3.66 -8.08
CA GLY A 47 -7.04 4.42 -8.45
C GLY A 47 -6.86 5.91 -8.13
N LEU A 48 -6.45 6.25 -6.91
CA LEU A 48 -6.15 7.63 -6.51
C LEU A 48 -5.10 8.29 -7.41
N SER A 49 -3.98 7.62 -7.70
CA SER A 49 -2.95 8.13 -8.60
C SER A 49 -3.46 8.41 -10.02
N VAL A 50 -4.30 7.52 -10.58
CA VAL A 50 -4.88 7.69 -11.92
C VAL A 50 -5.90 8.83 -11.94
N LEU A 51 -6.81 8.86 -10.97
CA LEU A 51 -7.85 9.88 -10.85
C LEU A 51 -7.24 11.27 -10.66
N THR A 52 -6.18 11.38 -9.85
CA THR A 52 -5.43 12.63 -9.64
C THR A 52 -4.86 13.16 -10.95
N ARG A 53 -4.16 12.31 -11.71
CA ARG A 53 -3.58 12.70 -13.01
C ARG A 53 -4.65 13.05 -14.03
N ALA A 54 -5.76 12.32 -14.06
CA ALA A 54 -6.89 12.62 -14.92
C ALA A 54 -7.50 13.98 -14.61
N PHE A 55 -7.73 14.31 -13.33
CA PHE A 55 -8.20 15.64 -12.93
C PHE A 55 -7.23 16.74 -13.33
N HIS A 56 -5.91 16.56 -13.14
CA HIS A 56 -4.94 17.57 -13.56
C HIS A 56 -5.04 17.88 -15.06
N MET A 57 -5.27 16.86 -15.90
CA MET A 57 -5.36 16.99 -17.36
C MET A 57 -6.68 17.59 -17.83
N THR A 58 -7.82 17.19 -17.24
CA THR A 58 -9.14 17.52 -17.79
C THR A 58 -9.90 18.57 -16.98
N LYS A 59 -9.51 18.77 -15.71
CA LYS A 59 -10.24 19.55 -14.70
C LYS A 59 -11.66 19.03 -14.42
N ASP A 60 -11.96 17.79 -14.81
CA ASP A 60 -13.26 17.16 -14.54
C ASP A 60 -13.37 16.72 -13.07
N VAL A 61 -14.24 17.40 -12.33
CA VAL A 61 -14.46 17.19 -10.90
C VAL A 61 -14.96 15.79 -10.54
N ARG A 62 -15.48 15.01 -11.50
CA ARG A 62 -15.88 13.61 -11.26
C ARG A 62 -14.70 12.77 -10.77
N PHE A 63 -13.48 13.05 -11.25
CA PHE A 63 -12.28 12.35 -10.81
C PHE A 63 -11.92 12.64 -9.34
N VAL A 64 -12.08 13.89 -8.90
CA VAL A 64 -11.88 14.27 -7.49
C VAL A 64 -12.92 13.61 -6.60
N LYS A 65 -14.19 13.64 -7.01
CA LYS A 65 -15.29 13.00 -6.27
C LYS A 65 -15.08 11.48 -6.12
N ALA A 66 -14.64 10.82 -7.18
CA ALA A 66 -14.30 9.39 -7.11
C ALA A 66 -13.12 9.14 -6.14
N GLY A 67 -12.09 9.98 -6.16
CA GLY A 67 -10.97 9.88 -5.23
C GLY A 67 -11.39 10.07 -3.77
N GLN A 68 -12.24 11.07 -3.47
CA GLN A 68 -12.79 11.29 -2.12
C GLN A 68 -13.58 10.08 -1.61
N ARG A 69 -14.36 9.42 -2.48
CA ARG A 69 -15.06 8.18 -2.12
C ARG A 69 -14.09 7.04 -1.82
N ALA A 70 -12.99 6.94 -2.56
CA ALA A 70 -11.97 5.90 -2.38
C ALA A 70 -11.26 5.97 -1.01
N LEU A 71 -11.20 7.14 -0.38
CA LEU A 71 -10.61 7.31 0.95
C LEU A 71 -11.40 6.62 2.07
N LYS A 72 -12.70 6.34 1.86
CA LYS A 72 -13.56 5.71 2.87
C LYS A 72 -13.00 4.38 3.37
N LEU A 73 -12.50 3.53 2.46
CA LEU A 73 -12.02 2.19 2.80
C LEU A 73 -10.76 2.22 3.67
N PHE A 74 -9.92 3.25 3.55
CA PHE A 74 -8.72 3.42 4.39
C PHE A 74 -9.02 3.70 5.86
N LYS A 75 -10.28 4.02 6.20
CA LYS A 75 -10.72 4.30 7.57
C LYS A 75 -11.46 3.13 8.22
N LEU A 76 -11.71 2.07 7.46
CA LEU A 76 -12.51 0.92 7.89
C LEU A 76 -11.60 -0.29 8.11
N SER A 77 -11.95 -1.12 9.10
CA SER A 77 -11.28 -2.39 9.32
C SER A 77 -11.73 -3.42 8.28
N PRO A 78 -10.95 -4.49 8.01
CA PRO A 78 -11.40 -5.58 7.13
C PRO A 78 -12.74 -6.20 7.55
N LYS A 79 -13.04 -6.24 8.85
CA LYS A 79 -14.31 -6.76 9.37
C LYS A 79 -15.51 -5.88 8.96
N ASP A 80 -15.26 -4.59 8.76
CA ASP A 80 -16.25 -3.59 8.36
C ASP A 80 -16.21 -3.30 6.85
N GLY A 81 -15.59 -4.18 6.06
CA GLY A 81 -15.45 -4.03 4.60
C GLY A 81 -14.32 -3.08 4.16
N GLY A 82 -13.48 -2.64 5.08
CA GLY A 82 -12.34 -1.77 4.80
C GLY A 82 -11.04 -2.50 4.47
N ILE A 83 -9.96 -1.72 4.44
CA ILE A 83 -8.62 -2.18 4.07
C ILE A 83 -7.57 -1.90 5.15
N THR A 84 -7.96 -1.48 6.35
CA THR A 84 -7.01 -1.04 7.38
C THR A 84 -6.96 -1.99 8.57
N ASN A 85 -5.86 -2.73 8.69
CA ASN A 85 -5.54 -3.47 9.91
C ASN A 85 -4.68 -2.64 10.85
N LYS A 86 -4.64 -3.03 12.13
CA LYS A 86 -3.72 -2.46 13.12
C LYS A 86 -2.59 -3.43 13.41
N LEU A 87 -1.36 -3.00 13.21
CA LEU A 87 -0.17 -3.73 13.65
C LEU A 87 0.14 -3.36 15.11
N PHE A 88 0.29 -4.37 15.96
CA PHE A 88 0.44 -4.23 17.42
C PHE A 88 -0.64 -3.35 18.07
N ASP A 89 -1.88 -3.48 17.61
CA ASP A 89 -3.08 -2.77 18.10
C ASP A 89 -3.00 -1.23 18.11
N LYS A 90 -1.97 -0.66 17.47
CA LYS A 90 -1.66 0.78 17.55
C LYS A 90 -1.50 1.45 16.20
N TYR A 91 -0.81 0.80 15.28
CA TYR A 91 -0.39 1.44 14.03
C TYR A 91 -1.22 0.98 12.86
N ASP A 92 -1.77 1.93 12.11
CA ASP A 92 -2.57 1.62 10.93
C ASP A 92 -1.70 1.08 9.80
N TRP A 93 -2.18 0.03 9.16
CA TRP A 93 -1.58 -0.57 7.97
C TRP A 93 -2.65 -0.81 6.91
N TYR A 94 -2.41 -0.27 5.72
CA TYR A 94 -3.32 -0.40 4.57
C TYR A 94 -2.97 -1.68 3.80
N GLU A 95 -3.86 -2.65 3.89
CA GLU A 95 -3.65 -4.01 3.44
C GLU A 95 -3.82 -4.16 1.92
N GLU A 96 -2.79 -4.69 1.25
CA GLU A 96 -2.95 -5.19 -0.12
C GLU A 96 -4.01 -6.29 -0.15
N TYR A 97 -3.99 -7.17 0.85
CA TYR A 97 -4.95 -8.24 1.08
C TYR A 97 -5.51 -8.08 2.50
N PRO A 98 -6.75 -7.60 2.68
CA PRO A 98 -7.34 -7.31 3.99
C PRO A 98 -7.73 -8.59 4.75
N THR A 99 -6.75 -9.44 5.05
CA THR A 99 -6.95 -10.72 5.75
C THR A 99 -7.07 -10.51 7.25
N THR A 100 -7.61 -11.51 7.95
CA THR A 100 -7.58 -11.58 9.42
C THR A 100 -7.02 -12.96 9.83
N PRO A 101 -5.89 -13.05 10.55
CA PRO A 101 -4.98 -11.95 10.92
C PRO A 101 -4.42 -11.20 9.69
N GLY A 102 -3.96 -9.97 9.92
CA GLY A 102 -3.39 -9.12 8.87
C GLY A 102 -2.18 -9.74 8.19
N SER A 103 -2.07 -9.52 6.89
CA SER A 103 -0.96 -10.04 6.09
C SER A 103 0.22 -9.07 6.08
N PHE A 104 -0.07 -7.77 6.10
CA PHE A 104 0.91 -6.69 6.11
C PHE A 104 1.90 -6.78 4.95
N VAL A 105 1.39 -6.83 3.71
CA VAL A 105 2.25 -6.83 2.51
C VAL A 105 2.90 -5.46 2.31
N LEU A 106 4.21 -5.43 2.09
CA LEU A 106 5.00 -4.20 2.07
C LEU A 106 4.79 -3.36 0.79
N ASN A 107 4.90 -3.96 -0.40
CA ASN A 107 4.77 -3.23 -1.66
C ASN A 107 3.38 -2.59 -1.81
N GLY A 108 2.30 -3.34 -1.54
CA GLY A 108 0.95 -2.82 -1.69
C GLY A 108 0.65 -1.69 -0.72
N PHE A 109 1.18 -1.76 0.50
CA PHE A 109 1.12 -0.65 1.46
C PHE A 109 1.82 0.59 0.91
N MET A 110 3.06 0.48 0.43
CA MET A 110 3.77 1.63 -0.14
C MET A 110 3.08 2.21 -1.38
N TYR A 111 2.56 1.39 -2.30
CA TYR A 111 1.76 1.88 -3.42
C TYR A 111 0.51 2.65 -2.96
N SER A 112 -0.14 2.19 -1.87
CA SER A 112 -1.27 2.92 -1.29
C SER A 112 -0.87 4.29 -0.75
N LEU A 113 0.30 4.41 -0.10
CA LEU A 113 0.84 5.69 0.37
C LEU A 113 1.13 6.64 -0.79
N ILE A 114 1.66 6.13 -1.90
CA ILE A 114 1.90 6.92 -3.12
C ILE A 114 0.58 7.50 -3.65
N GLY A 115 -0.48 6.69 -3.72
CA GLY A 115 -1.80 7.16 -4.14
C GLY A 115 -2.39 8.21 -3.20
N LEU A 116 -2.24 8.02 -1.89
CA LEU A 116 -2.68 8.99 -0.88
C LEU A 116 -1.90 10.31 -0.99
N TYR A 117 -0.58 10.24 -1.21
CA TYR A 117 0.25 11.42 -1.45
C TYR A 117 -0.21 12.16 -2.70
N ASP A 118 -0.29 11.47 -3.85
CA ASP A 118 -0.73 12.05 -5.12
C ASP A 118 -2.05 12.80 -4.93
N PHE A 119 -3.06 12.14 -4.35
CA PHE A 119 -4.37 12.74 -4.16
C PHE A 119 -4.34 13.93 -3.20
N SER A 120 -3.50 13.88 -2.16
CA SER A 120 -3.34 14.99 -1.20
C SER A 120 -2.75 16.27 -1.79
N THR A 121 -2.12 16.19 -2.98
CA THR A 121 -1.57 17.37 -3.68
C THR A 121 -2.64 18.22 -4.38
N LEU A 122 -3.88 17.72 -4.46
CA LEU A 122 -4.98 18.46 -5.08
C LEU A 122 -5.58 19.46 -4.08
N GLU A 123 -5.72 20.72 -4.48
CA GLU A 123 -6.36 21.75 -3.64
C GLU A 123 -7.80 21.38 -3.20
N ASN A 124 -8.50 20.62 -4.05
CA ASN A 124 -9.89 20.22 -3.83
C ASN A 124 -10.05 18.83 -3.18
N SER A 125 -8.97 18.12 -2.80
CA SER A 125 -9.08 16.80 -2.16
C SER A 125 -9.51 16.87 -0.70
N GLY A 126 -9.36 18.04 -0.06
CA GLY A 126 -9.42 18.17 1.39
C GLY A 126 -8.22 17.53 2.09
N ASN A 127 -8.23 17.54 3.42
CA ASN A 127 -7.08 17.12 4.23
C ASN A 127 -7.04 15.61 4.55
N GLU A 128 -8.10 14.86 4.27
CA GLU A 128 -8.23 13.47 4.70
C GLU A 128 -7.10 12.57 4.13
N SER A 129 -6.80 12.69 2.83
CA SER A 129 -5.74 11.90 2.19
C SER A 129 -4.36 12.20 2.77
N LYS A 130 -4.13 13.46 3.15
CA LYS A 130 -2.86 13.89 3.77
C LYS A 130 -2.69 13.25 5.15
N ILE A 131 -3.74 13.24 5.96
CA ILE A 131 -3.73 12.62 7.29
C ILE A 131 -3.47 11.13 7.19
N LEU A 132 -4.15 10.43 6.26
CA LEU A 132 -3.92 9.01 6.00
C LEU A 132 -2.47 8.77 5.53
N PHE A 133 -1.95 9.57 4.60
CA PHE A 133 -0.57 9.46 4.16
C PHE A 133 0.43 9.62 5.30
N GLU A 134 0.29 10.65 6.15
CA GLU A 134 1.19 10.92 7.27
C GLU A 134 1.14 9.79 8.32
N ASN A 135 -0.05 9.29 8.65
CA ASN A 135 -0.22 8.15 9.55
C ASN A 135 0.44 6.88 8.99
N GLY A 136 0.18 6.57 7.72
CA GLY A 136 0.78 5.41 7.06
C GLY A 136 2.30 5.52 6.92
N LEU A 137 2.83 6.71 6.66
CA LEU A 137 4.27 6.96 6.60
C LEU A 137 4.94 6.75 7.97
N ASN A 138 4.28 7.16 9.06
CA ASN A 138 4.73 6.87 10.42
C ASN A 138 4.75 5.35 10.72
N SER A 139 3.72 4.61 10.30
CA SER A 139 3.70 3.14 10.39
C SER A 139 4.84 2.52 9.56
N LEU A 140 5.05 2.98 8.33
CA LEU A 140 6.14 2.48 7.48
C LEU A 140 7.48 2.63 8.18
N ARG A 141 7.82 3.83 8.66
CA ARG A 141 9.07 4.10 9.39
C ARG A 141 9.27 3.15 10.56
N THR A 142 8.20 2.95 11.34
CA THR A 142 8.24 2.14 12.56
C THR A 142 8.54 0.67 12.26
N PHE A 143 7.94 0.11 11.20
CA PHE A 143 8.00 -1.34 10.94
C PHE A 143 8.89 -1.74 9.78
N LEU A 144 9.43 -0.81 8.99
CA LEU A 144 10.35 -1.14 7.92
C LEU A 144 11.52 -2.05 8.37
N PRO A 145 12.09 -1.91 9.59
CA PRO A 145 13.09 -2.85 10.09
C PRO A 145 12.63 -4.32 10.16
N LEU A 146 11.33 -4.59 10.38
CA LEU A 146 10.79 -5.96 10.42
C LEU A 146 10.81 -6.65 9.06
N TYR A 147 10.93 -5.88 7.98
CA TYR A 147 11.03 -6.41 6.62
C TYR A 147 12.49 -6.60 6.17
N ASP A 148 13.49 -6.26 6.98
CA ASP A 148 14.91 -6.42 6.64
C ASP A 148 15.45 -7.74 7.23
N SER A 149 15.85 -8.68 6.37
CA SER A 149 16.42 -9.97 6.83
C SER A 149 17.94 -9.92 7.03
N GLY A 150 18.57 -8.77 6.80
CA GLY A 150 20.03 -8.64 6.76
C GLY A 150 20.68 -9.14 5.46
N SER A 151 19.91 -9.67 4.51
CA SER A 151 20.41 -10.15 3.20
C SER A 151 19.37 -10.10 2.08
N GLY A 152 18.25 -9.44 2.33
CA GLY A 152 17.12 -9.28 1.44
C GLY A 152 15.97 -8.61 2.18
N SER A 153 14.79 -8.57 1.56
CA SER A 153 13.57 -8.11 2.23
C SER A 153 12.55 -9.24 2.40
N VAL A 154 11.73 -9.16 3.43
CA VAL A 154 10.53 -9.98 3.61
C VAL A 154 9.38 -9.37 2.80
N TYR A 155 8.52 -10.20 2.19
CA TYR A 155 7.38 -9.73 1.39
C TYR A 155 6.25 -9.18 2.27
N ASP A 156 6.01 -9.88 3.39
CA ASP A 156 4.90 -9.58 4.30
C ASP A 156 5.19 -10.07 5.73
N LEU A 157 4.40 -9.63 6.70
CA LEU A 157 4.54 -10.03 8.10
C LEU A 157 3.60 -11.16 8.52
N ARG A 158 3.11 -11.99 7.58
CA ARG A 158 2.19 -13.10 7.91
C ARG A 158 2.77 -14.07 8.94
N HIS A 159 4.10 -14.17 9.02
CA HIS A 159 4.80 -15.02 9.97
C HIS A 159 4.55 -14.62 11.44
N LEU A 160 4.25 -13.35 11.71
CA LEU A 160 3.87 -12.87 13.05
C LEU A 160 2.50 -13.41 13.47
N GLY A 161 1.51 -13.37 12.56
CA GLY A 161 0.14 -13.83 12.83
C GLY A 161 -0.03 -15.35 12.73
N LEU A 162 0.63 -15.98 11.75
CA LEU A 162 0.49 -17.41 11.45
C LEU A 162 1.52 -18.29 12.16
N LYS A 163 2.49 -17.70 12.87
CA LYS A 163 3.59 -18.41 13.55
C LYS A 163 4.32 -19.37 12.59
N SER A 164 4.64 -18.87 11.40
CA SER A 164 5.28 -19.63 10.32
C SER A 164 6.67 -19.08 10.00
N ALA A 165 7.38 -19.71 9.06
CA ALA A 165 8.58 -19.11 8.48
C ALA A 165 8.24 -17.78 7.77
N PRO A 166 9.16 -16.81 7.72
CA PRO A 166 9.01 -15.58 6.94
C PRO A 166 8.79 -15.86 5.46
N ASN A 167 7.84 -15.14 4.84
CA ASN A 167 7.64 -15.16 3.40
C ASN A 167 8.66 -14.22 2.73
N MET A 168 9.80 -14.76 2.31
CA MET A 168 10.87 -13.97 1.71
C MET A 168 10.43 -13.36 0.37
N ALA A 169 10.72 -12.08 0.16
CA ALA A 169 10.50 -11.46 -1.13
C ALA A 169 11.50 -12.04 -2.15
N ARG A 170 10.99 -12.49 -3.30
CA ARG A 170 11.83 -12.77 -4.45
C ARG A 170 12.53 -11.49 -4.92
N TRP A 171 13.62 -11.62 -5.69
CA TRP A 171 14.45 -10.49 -6.10
C TRP A 171 13.71 -9.42 -6.92
N ASP A 172 12.70 -9.81 -7.71
CA ASP A 172 11.79 -8.89 -8.40
C ASP A 172 11.02 -8.00 -7.41
N TYR A 173 10.43 -8.59 -6.37
CA TYR A 173 9.76 -7.82 -5.31
C TYR A 173 10.74 -7.03 -4.44
N HIS A 174 11.93 -7.57 -4.17
CA HIS A 174 12.98 -6.82 -3.47
C HIS A 174 13.35 -5.53 -4.21
N ALA A 175 13.52 -5.61 -5.54
CA ALA A 175 13.74 -4.45 -6.39
C ALA A 175 12.57 -3.46 -6.37
N VAL A 176 11.32 -3.96 -6.38
CA VAL A 176 10.12 -3.12 -6.21
C VAL A 176 10.15 -2.38 -4.87
N HIS A 177 10.52 -3.05 -3.77
CA HIS A 177 10.61 -2.39 -2.47
C HIS A 177 11.66 -1.28 -2.46
N ILE A 178 12.85 -1.52 -3.03
CA ILE A 178 13.90 -0.50 -3.17
C ILE A 178 13.39 0.71 -3.96
N TYR A 179 12.76 0.46 -5.11
CA TYR A 179 12.22 1.52 -5.96
C TYR A 179 11.20 2.39 -5.21
N LEU A 180 10.26 1.76 -4.50
CA LEU A 180 9.22 2.45 -3.76
C LEU A 180 9.78 3.25 -2.58
N LEU A 181 10.77 2.72 -1.86
CA LEU A 181 11.46 3.46 -0.80
C LEU A 181 12.20 4.70 -1.33
N LYS A 182 12.89 4.58 -2.46
CA LYS A 182 13.54 5.73 -3.11
C LYS A 182 12.54 6.77 -3.61
N TRP A 183 11.40 6.32 -4.11
CA TRP A 183 10.31 7.21 -4.52
C TRP A 183 9.73 7.97 -3.31
N LEU A 184 9.45 7.26 -2.21
CA LEU A 184 8.98 7.86 -0.98
C LEU A 184 10.01 8.81 -0.33
N GLU A 185 11.30 8.48 -0.36
CA GLU A 185 12.37 9.42 0.04
C GLU A 185 12.28 10.71 -0.78
N THR A 186 12.12 10.61 -2.10
CA THR A 186 12.09 11.76 -3.01
C THR A 186 10.94 12.71 -2.71
N ILE A 187 9.74 12.19 -2.47
CA ILE A 187 8.56 13.05 -2.24
C ILE A 187 8.46 13.57 -0.80
N THR A 188 9.07 12.88 0.18
CA THR A 188 8.95 13.23 1.61
C THR A 188 10.19 13.90 2.18
N GLY A 189 11.35 13.76 1.53
CA GLY A 189 12.65 14.14 2.08
C GLY A 189 13.16 13.20 3.19
N ASP A 190 12.48 12.08 3.44
CA ASP A 190 12.82 11.18 4.53
C ASP A 190 14.04 10.30 4.22
N ARG A 191 15.19 10.74 4.75
CA ARG A 191 16.47 10.05 4.60
C ARG A 191 16.51 8.67 5.21
N PHE A 192 15.66 8.34 6.19
CA PHE A 192 15.64 6.99 6.76
C PHE A 192 15.23 5.96 5.69
N LEU A 193 14.18 6.25 4.91
CA LEU A 193 13.73 5.37 3.82
C LEU A 193 14.83 5.19 2.77
N GLY A 194 15.54 6.27 2.44
CA GLY A 194 16.69 6.26 1.54
C GLY A 194 17.83 5.37 2.00
N GLN A 195 18.19 5.45 3.29
CA GLN A 195 19.23 4.63 3.90
C GLN A 195 18.87 3.14 3.91
N VAL A 196 17.61 2.80 4.16
CA VAL A 196 17.14 1.40 4.06
C VAL A 196 17.23 0.93 2.61
N ALA A 197 16.78 1.72 1.65
CA ALA A 197 16.87 1.38 0.23
C ALA A 197 18.34 1.16 -0.21
N ASP A 198 19.27 2.01 0.20
CA ASP A 198 20.70 1.87 -0.14
C ASP A 198 21.31 0.59 0.45
N ARG A 199 20.91 0.23 1.67
CA ARG A 199 21.31 -1.05 2.28
C ARG A 199 20.76 -2.23 1.49
N TRP A 200 19.49 -2.18 1.08
CA TRP A 200 18.84 -3.23 0.29
C TRP A 200 19.43 -3.37 -1.12
N ILE A 201 19.84 -2.27 -1.76
CA ILE A 201 20.63 -2.31 -3.00
C ILE A 201 21.92 -3.13 -2.79
N GLY A 202 22.57 -2.96 -1.64
CA GLY A 202 23.74 -3.77 -1.27
C GLY A 202 23.45 -5.28 -1.23
N TYR A 203 22.26 -5.69 -0.76
CA TYR A 203 21.87 -7.10 -0.69
C TYR A 203 21.75 -7.73 -2.07
N ALA A 204 21.26 -7.01 -3.07
CA ALA A 204 21.23 -7.46 -4.46
C ALA A 204 22.62 -7.70 -5.07
N GLN A 205 23.67 -7.16 -4.44
CA GLN A 205 25.07 -7.36 -4.81
C GLN A 205 25.80 -8.38 -3.90
N GLY A 206 25.05 -9.14 -3.11
CA GLY A 206 25.60 -10.15 -2.20
C GLY A 206 26.15 -9.60 -0.88
N LYS A 207 25.99 -8.29 -0.58
CA LYS A 207 26.31 -7.76 0.75
C LYS A 207 25.32 -8.27 1.78
N ARG A 208 25.76 -8.35 3.04
CA ARG A 208 24.93 -8.73 4.18
C ARG A 208 25.11 -7.72 5.30
N ALA A 209 24.11 -7.59 6.16
CA ALA A 209 24.25 -6.87 7.41
C ALA A 209 25.38 -7.49 8.24
N LYS A 210 26.08 -6.66 9.03
CA LYS A 210 27.15 -7.13 9.92
C LYS A 210 26.58 -8.13 10.93
N HIS A 211 27.30 -9.22 11.15
CA HIS A 211 27.07 -10.12 12.29
C HIS A 211 28.01 -9.72 13.44
N ASN A 212 27.69 -10.19 14.65
CA ASN A 212 28.53 -10.04 15.83
C ASN A 212 29.80 -10.92 15.78
#